data_AF-A0A255PLX5-F1
#
_entry.id   AF-A0A255PLX5-F1
#
_cell.length_a   1.000
_cell.length_b   1.000
_cell.length_c   1.000
_cell.angle_alpha   90.00
_cell.angle_beta   90.00
_cell.angle_gamma   90.00
#
_symmetry.space_group_name_H-M   'P 1'
#
loop_
_entity.id
_entity.type
_entity.pdbx_description
1 polymer ?
#
loop_
_entity_poly.entity_id
_entity_poly.type
_entity_poly.pdbx_seq_one_letter_code
_entity_poly.pdbx_strand_id
1 'polypeptide(L)'
;MSKILHMRGLLTSCPGVSPLTTCSIGVAFAAVVALAAAPPASAGVGRAGRAATAGSPAGPAVPGSTRSLPLAPLPRERVAGAAPEQGLYRTGLARFALVGVVWDDPDTELHGRAQVRTRSAATGEWSGWQDLETHHADDGADPGAAERSSGRVRGATAPLWVGASDGVDVRVRAEGAAGAAGVPGRYAAGLRAVLPSGLRLELVDPGEGVGETGAREAGEAVKTGGAGAVGEPGETGAAGEALPGNLPADDPPRTALDTEAALAASGANADITDFGSFAVPELDRQATETELTRLQGPSRTKPYIGPRPRIVTRRGWGADESLRERGFVYTKKIKAAFVHHTATGNTYTCAQAPSVIRSIYRYHVKSMGWRDIGYNFLVDKCGTLYEGRAGGVAKAVLGAHTLGFNTNSMGVAVIGTYGTSKPPGGAVTAVARLTAWKLGLYGVDPRAKTYLTSGGGNLYPKGKNVRLNVISGHRDGFATECPGKLLYAKLGTARSGAAKYQGR
;
A
#
# COMPACT_ATOMS: atom_id res chain seq x y z
N MET A 1 -7.32 21.59 56.76
CA MET A 1 -7.24 23.04 57.03
C MET A 1 -7.50 23.80 55.72
N SER A 2 -7.87 25.09 55.79
CA SER A 2 -8.06 26.15 54.76
C SER A 2 -8.01 25.74 53.26
N LYS A 3 -8.99 26.01 52.36
CA LYS A 3 -9.98 27.11 52.13
C LYS A 3 -9.40 28.52 51.81
N ILE A 4 -9.54 28.93 50.54
CA ILE A 4 -9.65 30.26 49.89
C ILE A 4 -9.94 29.96 48.40
N LEU A 5 -10.96 30.42 47.63
CA LEU A 5 -12.15 31.29 47.80
C LEU A 5 -12.01 32.75 47.26
N HIS A 6 -12.88 33.11 46.30
CA HIS A 6 -13.09 34.39 45.54
C HIS A 6 -12.37 34.54 44.18
N MET A 7 -12.84 35.35 43.22
CA MET A 7 -14.21 35.62 42.66
C MET A 7 -14.12 36.58 41.44
N ARG A 8 -15.26 36.81 40.76
CA ARG A 8 -15.52 37.76 39.64
C ARG A 8 -15.03 37.30 38.25
N GLY A 9 -15.75 37.56 37.16
CA GLY A 9 -17.09 38.19 37.08
C GLY A 9 -17.70 38.13 35.67
N LEU A 10 -19.02 38.29 35.58
CA LEU A 10 -19.76 38.43 34.32
C LEU A 10 -19.65 39.87 33.79
N LEU A 11 -19.74 40.04 32.47
CA LEU A 11 -20.36 41.22 31.85
C LEU A 11 -21.06 40.79 30.55
N THR A 12 -22.30 41.23 30.38
CA THR A 12 -23.20 40.86 29.28
C THR A 12 -23.73 42.12 28.58
N SER A 13 -23.48 42.27 27.28
CA SER A 13 -24.05 43.37 26.48
C SER A 13 -24.35 42.97 25.03
N CYS A 14 -25.61 43.10 24.66
CA CYS A 14 -26.20 43.23 23.32
C CYS A 14 -27.39 44.24 23.48
N PRO A 15 -28.12 44.69 22.45
CA PRO A 15 -28.13 44.31 21.03
C PRO A 15 -28.16 45.51 20.04
N GLY A 16 -28.47 45.25 18.76
CA GLY A 16 -28.99 46.25 17.81
C GLY A 16 -28.01 46.67 16.70
N VAL A 17 -28.45 47.16 15.52
CA VAL A 17 -29.82 47.32 14.96
C VAL A 17 -29.76 47.12 13.43
N SER A 18 -30.83 46.60 12.82
CA SER A 18 -30.99 46.52 11.36
C SER A 18 -32.16 47.37 10.87
N PRO A 19 -32.11 47.91 9.64
CA PRO A 19 -33.31 48.10 8.82
C PRO A 19 -33.20 47.45 7.43
N LEU A 20 -34.35 47.27 6.77
CA LEU A 20 -34.47 46.70 5.43
C LEU A 20 -34.60 47.80 4.37
N THR A 21 -34.22 47.49 3.12
CA THR A 21 -34.92 48.04 1.94
C THR A 21 -34.98 47.01 0.82
N THR A 22 -36.12 46.91 0.15
CA THR A 22 -36.42 46.03 -0.99
C THR A 22 -36.42 46.78 -2.31
N CYS A 23 -36.06 46.12 -3.42
CA CYS A 23 -36.58 46.44 -4.75
C CYS A 23 -36.56 45.21 -5.69
N SER A 24 -37.41 45.27 -6.71
CA SER A 24 -38.00 44.09 -7.35
C SER A 24 -37.51 43.81 -8.77
N ILE A 25 -37.58 42.53 -9.15
CA ILE A 25 -38.04 41.97 -10.45
C ILE A 25 -37.61 42.68 -11.76
N GLY A 26 -36.94 41.92 -12.62
CA GLY A 26 -36.86 42.19 -14.06
C GLY A 26 -36.67 40.89 -14.85
N VAL A 27 -37.69 40.46 -15.59
CA VAL A 27 -37.65 39.26 -16.47
C VAL A 27 -37.78 39.70 -17.93
N ALA A 28 -36.90 39.20 -18.80
CA ALA A 28 -37.09 39.29 -20.25
C ALA A 28 -36.48 38.06 -20.94
N PHE A 29 -37.31 37.39 -21.75
CA PHE A 29 -36.89 36.38 -22.73
C PHE A 29 -36.53 37.07 -24.04
N ALA A 30 -35.43 36.66 -24.69
CA ALA A 30 -35.19 36.89 -26.11
C ALA A 30 -34.33 35.75 -26.65
N ALA A 31 -34.59 35.31 -27.87
CA ALA A 31 -33.89 34.19 -28.52
C ALA A 31 -33.73 34.47 -30.03
N VAL A 32 -33.44 33.41 -30.79
CA VAL A 32 -33.58 33.29 -32.25
C VAL A 32 -32.35 33.70 -33.09
N VAL A 33 -32.23 33.00 -34.24
CA VAL A 33 -31.25 33.10 -35.34
C VAL A 33 -29.85 32.55 -35.08
N ALA A 34 -29.58 31.39 -35.68
CA ALA A 34 -28.23 30.94 -36.03
C ALA A 34 -27.93 31.28 -37.50
N LEU A 35 -26.66 31.48 -37.84
CA LEU A 35 -26.20 31.43 -39.23
C LEU A 35 -24.84 30.76 -39.30
N ALA A 36 -24.76 29.62 -39.97
CA ALA A 36 -23.51 28.91 -40.23
C ALA A 36 -22.91 29.37 -41.57
N ALA A 37 -21.62 29.67 -41.60
CA ALA A 37 -20.88 29.96 -42.82
C ALA A 37 -19.65 29.04 -42.89
N ALA A 38 -19.56 28.25 -43.97
CA ALA A 38 -18.45 27.34 -44.20
C ALA A 38 -17.54 27.87 -45.33
N PRO A 39 -16.20 27.78 -45.20
CA PRO A 39 -15.29 27.93 -46.33
C PRO A 39 -15.19 26.61 -47.14
N PRO A 40 -14.87 26.68 -48.44
CA PRO A 40 -14.86 25.52 -49.33
C PRO A 40 -13.62 24.62 -49.17
N ALA A 41 -13.74 23.37 -49.60
CA ALA A 41 -12.62 22.44 -49.67
C ALA A 41 -11.70 22.71 -50.87
N SER A 42 -10.41 22.41 -50.71
CA SER A 42 -9.46 22.22 -51.82
C SER A 42 -8.81 20.84 -51.68
N ALA A 43 -8.73 20.11 -52.80
CA ALA A 43 -8.27 18.73 -52.81
C ALA A 43 -6.78 18.63 -53.19
N GLY A 44 -6.04 17.78 -52.47
CA GLY A 44 -4.62 17.51 -52.73
C GLY A 44 -4.31 16.01 -52.66
N VAL A 45 -4.30 15.34 -53.81
CA VAL A 45 -3.78 13.97 -53.96
C VAL A 45 -2.25 14.05 -54.03
N GLY A 46 -1.45 13.22 -53.35
CA GLY A 46 -1.76 12.16 -52.40
C GLY A 46 -0.59 11.16 -52.33
N ARG A 47 -0.42 10.41 -51.22
CA ARG A 47 0.53 9.27 -51.19
C ARG A 47 0.08 8.22 -50.19
N ALA A 48 -0.30 7.04 -50.68
CA ALA A 48 -0.69 5.93 -49.82
C ALA A 48 0.54 5.34 -49.09
N GLY A 49 0.43 5.17 -47.77
CA GLY A 49 1.46 4.56 -46.94
C GLY A 49 0.83 3.84 -45.76
N ARG A 50 0.61 2.52 -45.92
CA ARG A 50 0.13 1.53 -44.93
C ARG A 50 -0.72 2.10 -43.78
N ALA A 51 -2.04 1.95 -43.87
CA ALA A 51 -2.90 2.01 -42.70
C ALA A 51 -2.38 1.02 -41.64
N ALA A 52 -2.20 1.49 -40.40
CA ALA A 52 -1.94 0.61 -39.28
C ALA A 52 -3.19 -0.25 -39.04
N THR A 53 -3.00 -1.56 -38.89
CA THR A 53 -4.08 -2.48 -38.51
C THR A 53 -4.67 -2.04 -37.17
N ALA A 54 -6.00 -1.97 -37.10
CA ALA A 54 -6.71 -1.58 -35.88
C ALA A 54 -6.22 -2.41 -34.68
N GLY A 55 -5.95 -1.74 -33.56
CA GLY A 55 -5.57 -2.44 -32.34
C GLY A 55 -6.69 -3.35 -31.87
N SER A 56 -6.35 -4.59 -31.48
CA SER A 56 -7.28 -5.47 -30.80
C SER A 56 -7.88 -4.76 -29.58
N PRO A 57 -9.18 -4.92 -29.28
CA PRO A 57 -9.73 -4.45 -28.03
C PRO A 57 -9.01 -5.19 -26.89
N ALA A 58 -8.25 -4.45 -26.09
CA ALA A 58 -7.82 -4.96 -24.78
C ALA A 58 -9.10 -5.21 -23.96
N GLY A 59 -9.15 -6.33 -23.25
CA GLY A 59 -10.26 -6.62 -22.35
C GLY A 59 -10.27 -5.64 -21.17
N PRO A 60 -11.29 -5.74 -20.30
CA PRO A 60 -11.36 -4.94 -19.09
C PRO A 60 -10.24 -5.36 -18.11
N ALA A 61 -9.10 -4.68 -18.20
CA ALA A 61 -8.23 -4.47 -17.05
C ALA A 61 -9.04 -3.80 -15.93
N VAL A 62 -8.68 -4.05 -14.67
CA VAL A 62 -9.33 -3.37 -13.52
C VAL A 62 -9.25 -1.86 -13.75
N PRO A 63 -10.40 -1.15 -13.89
CA PRO A 63 -10.38 0.31 -14.01
C PRO A 63 -9.68 0.91 -12.81
N GLY A 64 -9.02 2.06 -12.93
CA GLY A 64 -8.36 2.69 -11.77
C GLY A 64 -7.29 3.68 -12.21
N SER A 65 -6.95 4.64 -11.35
CA SER A 65 -6.15 5.79 -11.74
C SER A 65 -5.08 6.19 -10.73
N THR A 66 -4.06 6.90 -11.22
CA THR A 66 -3.07 7.63 -10.40
C THR A 66 -3.04 9.04 -10.95
N ARG A 67 -3.26 10.04 -10.09
CA ARG A 67 -3.14 11.45 -10.45
C ARG A 67 -2.02 12.08 -9.62
N SER A 68 -0.99 12.54 -10.32
CA SER A 68 0.15 13.25 -9.77
C SER A 68 -0.11 14.75 -9.86
N LEU A 69 -0.15 15.45 -8.72
CA LEU A 69 -0.47 16.87 -8.62
C LEU A 69 0.71 17.62 -7.97
N PRO A 70 1.34 18.61 -8.62
CA PRO A 70 2.45 19.34 -8.03
C PRO A 70 2.01 20.11 -6.79
N LEU A 71 2.84 20.07 -5.75
CA LEU A 71 2.68 20.96 -4.60
C LEU A 71 3.21 22.35 -4.95
N ALA A 72 2.63 23.38 -4.34
CA ALA A 72 3.08 24.76 -4.46
C ALA A 72 3.46 25.31 -3.08
N PRO A 73 4.39 26.28 -2.98
CA PRO A 73 4.67 26.98 -1.72
C PRO A 73 3.37 27.56 -1.13
N LEU A 74 3.06 27.23 0.13
CA LEU A 74 1.87 27.77 0.79
C LEU A 74 2.15 29.19 1.29
N PRO A 75 1.29 30.19 0.95
CA PRO A 75 1.44 31.52 1.50
C PRO A 75 1.14 31.50 3.01
N ARG A 76 2.08 32.01 3.80
CA ARG A 76 1.87 32.35 5.22
C ARG A 76 1.91 33.86 5.38
N GLU A 77 1.25 34.36 6.42
CA GLU A 77 1.56 35.68 6.96
C GLU A 77 3.06 35.75 7.33
N ARG A 78 3.68 36.93 7.13
CA ARG A 78 5.14 37.08 7.05
C ARG A 78 5.84 37.03 8.41
N VAL A 79 5.88 35.84 9.01
CA VAL A 79 6.72 35.52 10.17
C VAL A 79 8.14 35.17 9.69
N ALA A 80 9.12 35.98 10.08
CA ALA A 80 10.52 35.71 9.79
C ALA A 80 11.00 34.39 10.44
N GLY A 81 11.83 33.62 9.74
CA GLY A 81 12.33 32.33 10.22
C GLY A 81 11.38 31.13 10.06
N ALA A 82 10.21 31.32 9.45
CA ALA A 82 9.29 30.23 9.12
C ALA A 82 9.95 29.17 8.20
N ALA A 83 9.98 27.91 8.64
CA ALA A 83 10.48 26.79 7.83
C ALA A 83 9.62 26.59 6.56
N PRO A 84 10.22 26.32 5.39
CA PRO A 84 9.50 26.15 4.13
C PRO A 84 8.35 25.14 4.18
N GLU A 85 7.25 25.51 3.54
CA GLU A 85 6.05 24.68 3.44
C GLU A 85 5.53 24.69 2.00
N GLN A 86 5.31 23.50 1.45
CA GLN A 86 4.59 23.31 0.20
C GLN A 86 3.31 22.51 0.46
N GLY A 87 2.28 22.66 -0.37
CA GLY A 87 1.01 22.00 -0.17
C GLY A 87 0.03 22.20 -1.30
N LEU A 88 -1.18 21.66 -1.10
CA LEU A 88 -2.26 21.66 -2.08
C LEU A 88 -3.61 21.40 -1.40
N TYR A 89 -4.59 22.28 -1.63
CA TYR A 89 -6.00 22.07 -1.29
C TYR A 89 -6.85 21.89 -2.56
N ARG A 90 -7.65 20.82 -2.64
CA ARG A 90 -8.58 20.55 -3.75
C ARG A 90 -9.83 19.81 -3.26
N THR A 91 -10.97 20.07 -3.90
CA THR A 91 -12.26 19.40 -3.72
C THR A 91 -12.92 19.17 -5.07
N GLY A 92 -13.98 18.35 -5.14
CA GLY A 92 -14.64 18.02 -6.41
C GLY A 92 -13.76 17.17 -7.34
N LEU A 93 -12.81 16.42 -6.76
CA LEU A 93 -11.97 15.50 -7.49
C LEU A 93 -12.75 14.22 -7.83
N ALA A 94 -12.43 13.58 -8.95
CA ALA A 94 -12.76 12.18 -9.13
C ALA A 94 -12.22 11.34 -7.95
N ARG A 95 -12.89 10.23 -7.62
CA ARG A 95 -12.59 9.40 -6.44
C ARG A 95 -11.13 8.95 -6.37
N PHE A 96 -10.63 8.79 -5.16
CA PHE A 96 -9.38 8.11 -4.82
C PHE A 96 -9.55 7.44 -3.44
N ALA A 97 -8.73 6.44 -3.11
CA ALA A 97 -8.80 5.73 -1.82
C ALA A 97 -7.45 5.61 -1.09
N LEU A 98 -6.35 6.01 -1.74
CA LEU A 98 -5.01 6.05 -1.16
C LEU A 98 -4.27 7.32 -1.60
N VAL A 99 -3.44 7.85 -0.72
CA VAL A 99 -2.62 9.06 -0.95
C VAL A 99 -1.17 8.82 -0.58
N GLY A 100 -0.26 9.56 -1.20
CA GLY A 100 1.15 9.64 -0.82
C GLY A 100 1.80 10.89 -1.41
N VAL A 101 3.04 11.17 -1.04
CA VAL A 101 3.82 12.29 -1.59
C VAL A 101 5.13 11.76 -2.16
N VAL A 102 5.49 12.17 -3.37
CA VAL A 102 6.74 11.79 -4.06
C VAL A 102 7.55 13.01 -4.49
N TRP A 103 8.84 12.82 -4.72
CA TRP A 103 9.77 13.85 -5.18
C TRP A 103 10.78 13.29 -6.20
N ASP A 104 11.53 14.16 -6.86
CA ASP A 104 12.31 13.77 -8.06
C ASP A 104 13.44 12.79 -7.75
N ASP A 105 14.26 13.09 -6.74
CA ASP A 105 15.47 12.33 -6.41
C ASP A 105 15.21 11.27 -5.31
N PRO A 106 15.33 9.97 -5.61
CA PRO A 106 15.21 8.90 -4.62
C PRO A 106 16.37 8.79 -3.61
N ASP A 107 17.49 9.49 -3.78
CA ASP A 107 18.58 9.54 -2.78
C ASP A 107 18.46 10.73 -1.81
N THR A 108 17.56 11.70 -2.08
CA THR A 108 17.26 12.81 -1.17
C THR A 108 16.23 12.39 -0.12
N GLU A 109 16.54 12.55 1.17
CA GLU A 109 15.60 12.29 2.28
C GLU A 109 14.72 13.52 2.59
N LEU A 110 13.45 13.28 2.94
CA LEU A 110 12.51 14.32 3.37
C LEU A 110 12.68 14.64 4.86
N HIS A 111 13.62 15.52 5.19
CA HIS A 111 13.81 16.05 6.55
C HIS A 111 12.70 17.06 6.92
N GLY A 112 11.56 16.54 7.38
CA GLY A 112 10.39 17.33 7.72
C GLY A 112 9.17 16.49 8.08
N ARG A 113 7.99 17.09 7.95
CA ARG A 113 6.70 16.45 8.22
C ARG A 113 5.75 16.67 7.06
N ALA A 114 5.34 15.56 6.42
CA ALA A 114 4.21 15.53 5.51
C ALA A 114 2.93 15.21 6.29
N GLN A 115 1.87 15.97 6.05
CA GLN A 115 0.55 15.74 6.64
C GLN A 115 -0.55 15.90 5.60
N VAL A 116 -1.61 15.10 5.74
CA VAL A 116 -2.78 15.12 4.87
C VAL A 116 -4.06 15.04 5.67
N ARG A 117 -5.12 15.66 5.16
CA ARG A 117 -6.51 15.31 5.49
C ARG A 117 -7.30 15.13 4.20
N THR A 118 -8.32 14.29 4.23
CA THR A 118 -9.17 14.00 3.07
C THR A 118 -10.63 14.23 3.38
N ARG A 119 -11.41 14.47 2.32
CA ARG A 119 -12.86 14.58 2.38
C ARG A 119 -13.49 13.26 1.94
N SER A 120 -14.27 12.67 2.84
CA SER A 120 -15.04 11.45 2.62
C SER A 120 -16.01 11.63 1.45
N ALA A 121 -15.92 10.77 0.43
CA ALA A 121 -16.86 10.78 -0.71
C ALA A 121 -18.24 10.21 -0.34
N ALA A 122 -18.40 9.64 0.87
CA ALA A 122 -19.65 9.08 1.38
C ALA A 122 -20.40 10.03 2.33
N THR A 123 -19.69 10.77 3.18
CA THR A 123 -20.29 11.70 4.17
C THR A 123 -20.07 13.18 3.84
N GLY A 124 -19.13 13.49 2.93
CA GLY A 124 -18.76 14.87 2.61
C GLY A 124 -17.94 15.58 3.70
N GLU A 125 -17.61 14.89 4.79
CA GLU A 125 -16.86 15.42 5.93
C GLU A 125 -15.34 15.31 5.73
N TRP A 126 -14.59 16.16 6.42
CA TRP A 126 -13.12 16.12 6.43
C TRP A 126 -12.57 15.31 7.59
N SER A 127 -11.54 14.51 7.34
CA SER A 127 -10.74 13.90 8.40
C SER A 127 -10.00 14.95 9.23
N GLY A 128 -9.56 14.56 10.42
CA GLY A 128 -8.45 15.23 11.09
C GLY A 128 -7.16 15.17 10.24
N TRP A 129 -6.17 15.99 10.58
CA TRP A 129 -4.83 15.89 9.99
C TRP A 129 -4.16 14.58 10.43
N GLN A 130 -3.65 13.84 9.46
CA GLN A 130 -2.88 12.61 9.63
C GLN A 130 -1.45 12.85 9.13
N ASP A 131 -0.45 12.33 9.83
CA ASP A 131 0.93 12.33 9.34
C ASP A 131 1.10 11.26 8.24
N LEU A 132 1.93 11.56 7.23
CA LEU A 132 2.46 10.56 6.30
C LEU A 132 3.87 10.19 6.76
N GLU A 133 4.18 8.90 6.83
CA GLU A 133 5.51 8.42 7.22
C GLU A 133 6.55 8.83 6.17
N THR A 134 7.53 9.64 6.57
CA THR A 134 8.48 10.30 5.67
C THR A 134 9.71 9.47 5.38
N HIS A 135 10.03 8.48 6.22
CA HIS A 135 11.27 7.68 6.13
C HIS A 135 11.13 6.42 5.26
N HIS A 136 10.43 6.52 4.11
CA HIS A 136 10.20 5.40 3.16
C HIS A 136 11.30 5.28 2.08
N ALA A 137 12.55 5.61 2.45
CA ALA A 137 13.75 5.30 1.68
C ALA A 137 14.36 3.94 2.07
N ASP A 138 13.68 3.20 2.95
CA ASP A 138 14.04 1.89 3.48
C ASP A 138 13.56 0.75 2.56
N ASP A 139 12.31 0.81 2.11
CA ASP A 139 11.76 -0.08 1.09
C ASP A 139 12.24 0.39 -0.29
N GLY A 140 12.81 -0.51 -1.09
CA GLY A 140 13.31 -0.20 -2.43
C GLY A 140 14.27 -1.25 -2.98
N ALA A 141 14.75 -1.05 -4.21
CA ALA A 141 15.67 -1.95 -4.88
C ALA A 141 17.15 -1.68 -4.52
N ASP A 142 17.94 -2.76 -4.37
CA ASP A 142 19.33 -2.71 -3.92
C ASP A 142 20.22 -1.74 -4.75
N PRO A 143 21.18 -1.01 -4.14
CA PRO A 143 22.09 -0.10 -4.86
C PRO A 143 22.91 -0.78 -5.96
N GLY A 144 22.60 -0.45 -7.21
CA GLY A 144 23.20 -1.06 -8.42
C GLY A 144 22.34 -2.13 -9.08
N ALA A 145 21.14 -2.42 -8.58
CA ALA A 145 20.15 -3.21 -9.31
C ALA A 145 19.58 -2.43 -10.52
N ALA A 146 19.28 -3.12 -11.61
CA ALA A 146 18.76 -2.51 -12.85
C ALA A 146 17.44 -1.72 -12.66
N GLU A 147 16.66 -2.08 -11.65
CA GLU A 147 15.49 -1.34 -11.18
C GLU A 147 15.88 0.06 -10.67
N ARG A 148 16.86 0.11 -9.76
CA ARG A 148 17.32 1.33 -9.10
C ARG A 148 18.04 2.29 -10.05
N SER A 149 18.70 1.76 -11.08
CA SER A 149 19.38 2.53 -12.14
C SER A 149 18.50 2.86 -13.35
N SER A 150 17.18 2.61 -13.29
CA SER A 150 16.30 2.77 -14.47
C SER A 150 15.83 4.22 -14.75
N GLY A 151 16.34 5.21 -14.01
CA GLY A 151 16.04 6.64 -14.20
C GLY A 151 14.59 7.08 -13.93
N ARG A 152 13.70 6.17 -13.54
CA ARG A 152 12.28 6.44 -13.24
C ARG A 152 11.94 6.44 -11.75
N VAL A 153 12.82 5.89 -10.91
CA VAL A 153 12.58 5.71 -9.48
C VAL A 153 12.54 7.07 -8.78
N ARG A 154 11.59 7.27 -7.87
CA ARG A 154 11.39 8.50 -7.10
C ARG A 154 11.47 8.24 -5.59
N GLY A 155 11.84 9.28 -4.85
CA GLY A 155 11.66 9.31 -3.39
C GLY A 155 10.20 9.50 -3.02
N ALA A 156 9.78 8.99 -1.85
CA ALA A 156 8.38 8.93 -1.46
C ALA A 156 8.17 8.94 0.05
N THR A 157 6.98 9.34 0.49
CA THR A 157 6.41 8.92 1.77
C THR A 157 5.83 7.51 1.65
N ALA A 158 5.58 6.86 2.78
CA ALA A 158 4.69 5.71 2.79
C ALA A 158 3.29 6.10 2.26
N PRO A 159 2.58 5.16 1.60
CA PRO A 159 1.21 5.39 1.18
C PRO A 159 0.24 5.29 2.38
N LEU A 160 -0.81 6.11 2.40
CA LEU A 160 -1.88 6.10 3.41
C LEU A 160 -3.21 5.71 2.76
N TRP A 161 -3.88 4.69 3.28
CA TRP A 161 -5.25 4.36 2.89
C TRP A 161 -6.23 5.30 3.60
N VAL A 162 -7.02 6.02 2.81
CA VAL A 162 -7.97 7.04 3.28
C VAL A 162 -9.43 6.63 3.06
N GLY A 163 -9.68 5.56 2.31
CA GLY A 163 -11.02 5.21 1.85
C GLY A 163 -11.55 6.18 0.78
N ALA A 164 -12.69 5.86 0.18
CA ALA A 164 -13.26 6.62 -0.93
C ALA A 164 -13.40 8.12 -0.58
N SER A 165 -12.60 8.95 -1.25
CA SER A 165 -12.41 10.38 -0.98
C SER A 165 -12.56 11.23 -2.25
N ASP A 166 -13.08 12.46 -2.12
CA ASP A 166 -13.32 13.41 -3.23
C ASP A 166 -12.62 14.78 -3.06
N GLY A 167 -11.90 14.95 -1.95
CA GLY A 167 -11.17 16.17 -1.63
C GLY A 167 -9.95 15.87 -0.76
N VAL A 168 -8.93 16.72 -0.85
CA VAL A 168 -7.64 16.56 -0.18
C VAL A 168 -7.05 17.91 0.18
N ASP A 169 -6.40 17.96 1.34
CA ASP A 169 -5.61 19.08 1.81
C ASP A 169 -4.31 18.50 2.37
N VAL A 170 -3.19 18.82 1.72
CA VAL A 170 -1.87 18.27 2.03
C VAL A 170 -0.88 19.39 2.26
N ARG A 171 0.02 19.19 3.24
CA ARG A 171 1.12 20.10 3.55
C ARG A 171 2.38 19.32 3.88
N VAL A 172 3.51 19.77 3.36
CA VAL A 172 4.84 19.24 3.61
C VAL A 172 5.68 20.39 4.16
N ARG A 173 6.13 20.27 5.40
CA ARG A 173 6.90 21.28 6.14
C ARG A 173 8.30 20.75 6.35
N ALA A 174 9.33 21.51 5.96
CA ALA A 174 10.71 21.18 6.34
C ALA A 174 10.88 21.36 7.86
N GLU A 175 11.80 20.61 8.47
CA GLU A 175 12.11 20.79 9.88
C GLU A 175 12.85 22.13 10.13
N GLY A 176 12.29 22.99 10.98
CA GLY A 176 12.96 24.25 11.35
C GLY A 176 14.16 24.00 12.26
N ALA A 177 15.18 24.87 12.18
CA ALA A 177 16.46 24.71 12.89
C ALA A 177 16.36 24.55 14.44
N ALA A 178 15.21 24.89 15.04
CA ALA A 178 14.92 24.65 16.46
C ALA A 178 14.65 23.17 16.82
N GLY A 179 14.37 22.29 15.85
CA GLY A 179 14.18 20.85 16.07
C GLY A 179 15.48 20.10 16.38
N ALA A 180 16.62 20.61 15.90
CA ALA A 180 17.95 20.00 16.05
C ALA A 180 18.57 20.14 17.46
N ALA A 181 17.74 20.10 18.51
CA ALA A 181 18.08 20.26 19.92
C ALA A 181 18.83 19.05 20.52
N GLY A 182 19.95 18.68 19.90
CA GLY A 182 20.82 17.58 20.32
C GLY A 182 22.20 17.54 19.64
N VAL A 183 22.48 18.40 18.65
CA VAL A 183 23.77 18.43 17.93
C VAL A 183 24.66 19.57 18.46
N PRO A 184 25.85 19.29 19.04
CA PRO A 184 26.76 20.33 19.52
C PRO A 184 27.19 21.32 18.42
N GLY A 185 27.25 22.60 18.77
CA GLY A 185 27.36 23.69 17.80
C GLY A 185 28.72 23.83 17.13
N ARG A 186 28.74 23.69 15.80
CA ARG A 186 29.56 24.50 14.86
C ARG A 186 29.12 24.42 13.39
N TYR A 187 28.32 23.41 13.02
CA TYR A 187 27.76 23.25 11.65
C TYR A 187 26.37 23.87 11.42
N ALA A 188 25.71 24.38 12.47
CA ALA A 188 24.31 24.81 12.44
C ALA A 188 24.01 26.06 11.57
N ALA A 189 25.02 26.74 11.02
CA ALA A 189 24.87 27.99 10.28
C ALA A 189 24.65 27.82 8.76
N GLY A 190 24.72 26.59 8.21
CA GLY A 190 24.67 26.35 6.77
C GLY A 190 23.41 25.64 6.24
N LEU A 191 22.80 24.76 7.05
CA LEU A 191 21.64 23.96 6.62
C LEU A 191 20.35 24.78 6.66
N ARG A 192 20.03 25.44 5.54
CA ARG A 192 18.64 25.82 5.27
C ARG A 192 17.79 24.56 5.22
N ALA A 193 16.63 24.61 5.88
CA ALA A 193 15.63 23.54 5.85
C ALA A 193 14.99 23.45 4.46
N VAL A 194 15.61 22.70 3.54
CA VAL A 194 15.19 22.59 2.14
C VAL A 194 14.30 21.36 1.96
N LEU A 195 13.16 21.57 1.29
CA LEU A 195 12.30 20.47 0.83
C LEU A 195 12.86 19.85 -0.46
N PRO A 196 12.67 18.54 -0.70
CA PRO A 196 13.05 17.89 -1.96
C PRO A 196 12.42 18.55 -3.20
N SER A 197 13.07 18.42 -4.36
CA SER A 197 12.55 19.01 -5.61
C SER A 197 11.37 18.21 -6.18
N GLY A 198 10.48 18.91 -6.90
CA GLY A 198 9.39 18.28 -7.64
C GLY A 198 8.38 17.53 -6.77
N LEU A 199 8.20 17.98 -5.52
CA LEU A 199 7.19 17.45 -4.59
C LEU A 199 5.80 17.40 -5.23
N ARG A 200 5.20 16.21 -5.24
CA ARG A 200 3.92 15.90 -5.87
C ARG A 200 3.05 15.07 -4.94
N LEU A 201 1.79 15.46 -4.80
CA LEU A 201 0.74 14.63 -4.22
C LEU A 201 0.32 13.57 -5.23
N GLU A 202 0.29 12.32 -4.80
CA GLU A 202 -0.15 11.18 -5.59
C GLU A 202 -1.50 10.70 -5.05
N LEU A 203 -2.54 10.81 -5.87
CA LEU A 203 -3.89 10.35 -5.56
C LEU A 203 -4.15 9.04 -6.31
N VAL A 204 -4.34 7.96 -5.58
CA VAL A 204 -4.51 6.61 -6.14
C VAL A 204 -5.93 6.11 -5.93
N ASP A 205 -6.52 5.73 -7.04
CA ASP A 205 -7.80 5.04 -7.16
C ASP A 205 -7.50 3.55 -7.47
N PRO A 206 -7.86 2.62 -6.57
CA PRO A 206 -7.61 1.18 -6.74
C PRO A 206 -8.54 0.51 -7.75
N GLY A 207 -9.53 1.22 -8.27
CA GLY A 207 -10.59 0.62 -9.08
C GLY A 207 -11.70 -0.02 -8.29
N GLU A 208 -12.73 -0.41 -9.04
CA GLU A 208 -13.93 -1.02 -8.47
C GLU A 208 -13.60 -2.25 -7.61
N GLY A 209 -14.18 -2.26 -6.42
CA GLY A 209 -14.15 -3.36 -5.47
C GLY A 209 -15.52 -3.49 -4.82
N VAL A 210 -15.78 -4.63 -4.20
CA VAL A 210 -17.13 -5.07 -3.78
C VAL A 210 -17.83 -4.12 -2.78
N GLY A 211 -17.10 -3.17 -2.19
CA GLY A 211 -17.65 -2.13 -1.31
C GLY A 211 -18.20 -0.88 -2.01
N GLU A 212 -18.00 -0.69 -3.32
CA GLU A 212 -18.54 0.48 -4.05
C GLU A 212 -19.72 0.16 -4.98
N THR A 213 -19.88 -1.09 -5.43
CA THR A 213 -21.03 -1.52 -6.25
C THR A 213 -22.33 -1.54 -5.45
N GLY A 214 -22.32 -2.14 -4.25
CA GLY A 214 -23.49 -2.17 -3.37
C GLY A 214 -23.99 -0.78 -2.94
N ALA A 215 -23.14 0.25 -2.98
CA ALA A 215 -23.53 1.64 -2.72
C ALA A 215 -24.23 2.33 -3.91
N ARG A 216 -24.18 1.75 -5.12
CA ARG A 216 -25.03 2.16 -6.25
C ARG A 216 -26.38 1.44 -6.21
N GLU A 217 -26.38 0.13 -5.97
CA GLU A 217 -27.60 -0.69 -5.98
C GLU A 217 -28.51 -0.44 -4.77
N ALA A 218 -27.94 -0.22 -3.57
CA ALA A 218 -28.72 0.14 -2.38
C ALA A 218 -29.41 1.52 -2.48
N GLY A 219 -29.12 2.32 -3.50
CA GLY A 219 -29.80 3.58 -3.78
C GLY A 219 -31.21 3.41 -4.38
N GLU A 220 -31.54 2.24 -4.93
CA GLU A 220 -32.78 1.99 -5.68
C GLU A 220 -33.75 1.02 -4.97
N ALA A 221 -33.30 0.33 -3.92
CA ALA A 221 -34.04 -0.75 -3.25
C ALA A 221 -34.60 -0.36 -1.86
N VAL A 222 -35.47 0.67 -1.78
CA VAL A 222 -36.20 1.00 -0.55
C VAL A 222 -37.68 1.31 -0.79
N LYS A 223 -38.55 0.28 -0.71
CA LYS A 223 -39.93 0.33 -0.14
C LYS A 223 -40.40 -1.08 0.25
N THR A 224 -41.23 -1.18 1.30
CA THR A 224 -41.69 -2.41 2.00
C THR A 224 -40.54 -3.18 2.68
N GLY A 225 -40.60 -3.70 3.91
CA GLY A 225 -41.67 -3.90 4.91
C GLY A 225 -41.49 -5.33 5.50
N GLY A 226 -41.63 -5.66 6.80
CA GLY A 226 -41.97 -4.89 8.01
C GLY A 226 -41.16 -5.36 9.24
N ALA A 227 -41.76 -5.45 10.44
CA ALA A 227 -41.03 -5.51 11.72
C ALA A 227 -41.17 -6.83 12.54
N GLY A 228 -40.21 -7.05 13.48
CA GLY A 228 -40.19 -8.13 14.49
C GLY A 228 -39.04 -9.13 14.30
N ALA A 229 -38.43 -9.73 15.34
CA ALA A 229 -38.56 -9.57 16.80
C ALA A 229 -37.24 -9.98 17.52
N VAL A 230 -37.19 -9.95 18.86
CA VAL A 230 -35.98 -10.07 19.70
C VAL A 230 -35.70 -11.51 20.17
N GLY A 231 -34.42 -11.89 20.36
CA GLY A 231 -34.03 -13.10 21.09
C GLY A 231 -32.53 -13.19 21.43
N GLU A 232 -32.20 -13.39 22.71
CA GLU A 232 -30.88 -13.67 23.30
C GLU A 232 -31.09 -14.50 24.60
N PRO A 233 -30.05 -15.15 25.17
CA PRO A 233 -28.93 -15.86 24.55
C PRO A 233 -28.79 -17.30 25.11
N GLY A 234 -27.78 -18.06 24.69
CA GLY A 234 -27.46 -19.37 25.26
C GLY A 234 -25.97 -19.71 25.19
N GLU A 235 -25.35 -20.01 26.33
CA GLU A 235 -23.95 -20.42 26.42
C GLU A 235 -23.78 -21.94 26.21
N THR A 236 -22.69 -22.37 25.55
CA THR A 236 -21.74 -23.41 26.02
C THR A 236 -20.68 -23.74 24.96
N GLY A 237 -19.54 -24.29 25.40
CA GLY A 237 -18.64 -25.07 24.54
C GLY A 237 -17.41 -24.35 23.98
N ALA A 238 -16.28 -24.47 24.67
CA ALA A 238 -14.97 -24.04 24.16
C ALA A 238 -14.29 -25.16 23.35
N ALA A 239 -14.23 -25.04 22.02
CA ALA A 239 -13.45 -25.94 21.16
C ALA A 239 -12.90 -25.23 19.91
N GLY A 240 -11.58 -25.22 19.75
CA GLY A 240 -10.83 -24.97 18.50
C GLY A 240 -11.27 -23.83 17.58
N GLU A 241 -10.70 -22.63 17.75
CA GLU A 241 -10.77 -21.56 16.74
C GLU A 241 -10.14 -22.00 15.40
N ALA A 242 -10.99 -22.46 14.47
CA ALA A 242 -10.68 -22.38 13.05
C ALA A 242 -10.68 -20.90 12.64
N LEU A 243 -9.63 -20.45 11.94
CA LEU A 243 -9.54 -19.06 11.49
C LEU A 243 -10.67 -18.79 10.47
N PRO A 244 -11.52 -17.76 10.65
CA PRO A 244 -12.48 -17.31 9.63
C PRO A 244 -11.73 -16.57 8.52
N GLY A 245 -10.99 -17.32 7.70
CA GLY A 245 -10.08 -16.83 6.66
C GLY A 245 -10.59 -17.02 5.23
N ASN A 246 -11.87 -17.32 5.05
CA ASN A 246 -12.50 -17.38 3.74
C ASN A 246 -12.92 -15.97 3.30
N LEU A 247 -12.33 -15.49 2.20
CA LEU A 247 -13.09 -14.63 1.29
C LEU A 247 -14.32 -15.42 0.81
N PRO A 248 -15.48 -14.77 0.55
CA PRO A 248 -16.61 -15.43 -0.10
C PRO A 248 -16.17 -16.17 -1.36
N ALA A 249 -16.74 -17.36 -1.61
CA ALA A 249 -16.35 -18.20 -2.75
C ALA A 249 -16.76 -17.57 -4.09
N ASP A 250 -17.69 -16.61 -4.04
CA ASP A 250 -18.47 -16.09 -5.15
C ASP A 250 -17.96 -14.74 -5.69
N ASP A 251 -16.75 -14.33 -5.29
CA ASP A 251 -16.11 -13.06 -5.70
C ASP A 251 -15.53 -13.19 -7.14
N PRO A 252 -16.12 -12.54 -8.16
CA PRO A 252 -15.83 -12.83 -9.57
C PRO A 252 -14.44 -12.35 -10.04
N PRO A 253 -13.92 -12.91 -11.16
CA PRO A 253 -12.62 -12.51 -11.74
C PRO A 253 -12.48 -10.99 -11.90
N ARG A 254 -11.50 -10.41 -11.20
CA ARG A 254 -11.20 -8.97 -11.27
C ARG A 254 -10.41 -8.59 -12.53
N THR A 255 -9.55 -9.48 -13.03
CA THR A 255 -8.83 -9.31 -14.31
C THR A 255 -9.08 -10.48 -15.26
N ALA A 256 -8.86 -10.24 -16.56
CA ALA A 256 -8.84 -11.28 -17.59
C ALA A 256 -7.48 -11.99 -17.70
N LEU A 257 -7.38 -13.00 -18.58
CA LEU A 257 -6.12 -13.63 -19.01
C LEU A 257 -5.88 -13.34 -20.51
N ASP A 258 -6.08 -12.08 -20.88
CA ASP A 258 -6.03 -11.55 -22.24
C ASP A 258 -4.67 -10.92 -22.61
N THR A 259 -3.87 -10.55 -21.61
CA THR A 259 -2.54 -9.94 -21.79
C THR A 259 -1.41 -10.94 -21.56
N GLU A 260 -0.33 -10.81 -22.33
CA GLU A 260 0.94 -11.54 -22.15
C GLU A 260 1.44 -11.49 -20.68
N ALA A 261 1.27 -10.34 -20.01
CA ALA A 261 1.69 -10.17 -18.63
C ALA A 261 0.79 -10.93 -17.63
N ALA A 262 -0.52 -11.05 -17.88
CA ALA A 262 -1.43 -11.88 -17.07
C ALA A 262 -1.18 -13.38 -17.29
N LEU A 263 -0.98 -13.79 -18.54
CA LEU A 263 -0.60 -15.16 -18.89
C LEU A 263 0.73 -15.55 -18.21
N ALA A 264 1.75 -14.68 -18.27
CA ALA A 264 3.04 -14.90 -17.64
C ALA A 264 2.97 -14.93 -16.10
N ALA A 265 2.18 -14.05 -15.48
CA ALA A 265 2.02 -14.00 -14.02
C ALA A 265 1.32 -15.27 -13.49
N SER A 266 0.27 -15.74 -14.17
CA SER A 266 -0.38 -17.01 -13.81
C SER A 266 0.53 -18.21 -14.10
N GLY A 267 1.21 -18.23 -15.26
CA GLY A 267 2.11 -19.32 -15.65
C GLY A 267 3.29 -19.49 -14.71
N ALA A 268 3.74 -18.42 -14.06
CA ALA A 268 4.80 -18.49 -13.04
C ALA A 268 4.43 -19.35 -11.82
N ASN A 269 3.13 -19.57 -11.56
CA ASN A 269 2.60 -20.41 -10.47
C ASN A 269 2.15 -21.82 -10.91
N ALA A 270 2.23 -22.16 -12.21
CA ALA A 270 1.74 -23.43 -12.76
C ALA A 270 2.38 -24.69 -12.12
N ASP A 271 3.52 -24.54 -11.44
CA ASP A 271 4.16 -25.63 -10.70
C ASP A 271 3.38 -26.08 -9.45
N ILE A 272 2.39 -25.31 -8.96
CA ILE A 272 1.74 -25.49 -7.63
C ILE A 272 0.25 -25.14 -7.58
N THR A 273 -0.34 -24.60 -8.65
CA THR A 273 -1.79 -24.37 -8.80
C THR A 273 -2.15 -24.26 -10.27
N ASP A 274 -3.43 -24.51 -10.60
CA ASP A 274 -3.91 -24.50 -11.96
C ASP A 274 -3.80 -23.11 -12.62
N PHE A 275 -3.62 -23.12 -13.94
CA PHE A 275 -3.54 -21.91 -14.73
C PHE A 275 -4.85 -21.13 -14.65
N GLY A 276 -4.75 -19.84 -14.30
CA GLY A 276 -5.90 -18.97 -14.08
C GLY A 276 -6.55 -19.07 -12.70
N SER A 277 -6.00 -19.83 -11.76
CA SER A 277 -6.53 -19.89 -10.39
C SER A 277 -6.43 -18.54 -9.65
N PHE A 278 -7.49 -18.22 -8.89
CA PHE A 278 -7.55 -17.06 -7.99
C PHE A 278 -6.82 -17.29 -6.65
N ALA A 279 -6.53 -18.55 -6.31
CA ALA A 279 -5.79 -18.89 -5.10
C ALA A 279 -4.96 -20.18 -5.28
N VAL A 280 -3.72 -20.15 -4.81
CA VAL A 280 -2.95 -21.35 -4.56
C VAL A 280 -3.60 -22.04 -3.33
N PRO A 281 -4.10 -23.30 -3.44
CA PRO A 281 -4.94 -23.91 -2.39
C PRO A 281 -4.17 -24.22 -1.10
N GLU A 282 -4.82 -24.33 0.06
CA GLU A 282 -4.13 -24.84 1.26
C GLU A 282 -3.85 -26.34 1.10
N LEU A 283 -2.67 -26.78 1.52
CA LEU A 283 -2.28 -28.18 1.61
C LEU A 283 -1.97 -28.53 3.06
N ASP A 284 -2.32 -29.76 3.48
CA ASP A 284 -1.82 -30.32 4.73
C ASP A 284 -0.30 -30.63 4.65
N ARG A 285 0.27 -31.15 5.74
CA ARG A 285 1.70 -31.49 5.81
C ARG A 285 2.09 -32.59 4.80
N GLN A 286 1.32 -33.67 4.69
CA GLN A 286 1.64 -34.80 3.80
C GLN A 286 1.59 -34.37 2.34
N ALA A 287 0.52 -33.68 1.93
CA ALA A 287 0.41 -33.11 0.59
C ALA A 287 1.55 -32.12 0.28
N THR A 288 1.99 -31.32 1.27
CA THR A 288 3.14 -30.41 1.12
C THR A 288 4.48 -31.16 1.02
N GLU A 289 4.69 -32.24 1.77
CA GLU A 289 5.87 -33.11 1.67
C GLU A 289 5.95 -33.81 0.29
N THR A 290 4.80 -34.23 -0.26
CA THR A 290 4.68 -34.76 -1.64
C THR A 290 4.94 -33.68 -2.69
N GLU A 291 4.38 -32.47 -2.53
CA GLU A 291 4.63 -31.35 -3.44
C GLU A 291 6.11 -30.97 -3.49
N LEU A 292 6.76 -30.85 -2.34
CA LEU A 292 8.20 -30.58 -2.24
C LEU A 292 9.02 -31.64 -2.98
N THR A 293 8.65 -32.92 -2.83
CA THR A 293 9.32 -34.05 -3.50
C THR A 293 9.18 -33.98 -5.02
N ARG A 294 8.03 -33.53 -5.54
CA ARG A 294 7.85 -33.28 -6.98
C ARG A 294 8.64 -32.07 -7.48
N LEU A 295 8.74 -31.00 -6.67
CA LEU A 295 9.43 -29.76 -7.03
C LEU A 295 10.96 -29.86 -6.98
N GLN A 296 11.53 -30.72 -6.12
CA GLN A 296 12.96 -30.76 -5.82
C GLN A 296 13.60 -32.16 -5.93
N GLY A 297 12.80 -33.19 -6.20
CA GLY A 297 13.24 -34.58 -6.14
C GLY A 297 13.20 -35.18 -4.72
N PRO A 298 13.48 -36.49 -4.59
CA PRO A 298 13.42 -37.19 -3.31
C PRO A 298 14.57 -36.80 -2.37
N SER A 299 14.22 -36.42 -1.15
CA SER A 299 15.18 -36.21 -0.05
C SER A 299 15.53 -37.52 0.65
N ARG A 300 16.79 -37.67 1.10
CA ARG A 300 17.23 -38.78 1.97
C ARG A 300 16.82 -38.61 3.44
N THR A 301 16.34 -37.44 3.83
CA THR A 301 15.90 -37.11 5.18
C THR A 301 14.50 -36.49 5.15
N LYS A 302 13.70 -36.68 6.21
CA LYS A 302 12.38 -36.05 6.30
C LYS A 302 12.54 -34.52 6.25
N PRO A 303 11.85 -33.81 5.34
CA PRO A 303 11.96 -32.36 5.23
C PRO A 303 11.27 -31.65 6.40
N TYR A 304 11.89 -30.58 6.89
CA TYR A 304 11.29 -29.66 7.86
C TYR A 304 10.54 -28.54 7.12
N ILE A 305 9.31 -28.83 6.69
CA ILE A 305 8.45 -27.91 5.93
C ILE A 305 7.09 -27.73 6.62
N GLY A 306 6.62 -26.48 6.69
CA GLY A 306 5.27 -26.17 7.14
C GLY A 306 4.23 -26.47 6.08
N PRO A 307 2.99 -26.87 6.43
CA PRO A 307 1.89 -27.00 5.48
C PRO A 307 1.73 -25.75 4.61
N ARG A 308 1.56 -25.91 3.30
CA ARG A 308 1.43 -24.78 2.37
C ARG A 308 0.09 -24.06 2.62
N PRO A 309 0.08 -22.81 3.12
CA PRO A 309 -1.18 -22.09 3.36
C PRO A 309 -1.87 -21.71 2.04
N ARG A 310 -3.17 -21.44 2.09
CA ARG A 310 -3.88 -20.80 0.97
C ARG A 310 -3.29 -19.41 0.73
N ILE A 311 -2.97 -19.08 -0.53
CA ILE A 311 -2.46 -17.77 -0.94
C ILE A 311 -3.31 -17.26 -2.10
N VAL A 312 -3.92 -16.08 -1.96
CA VAL A 312 -4.63 -15.40 -3.05
C VAL A 312 -3.61 -14.96 -4.10
N THR A 313 -3.78 -15.40 -5.34
CA THR A 313 -2.87 -15.05 -6.45
C THR A 313 -3.04 -13.59 -6.86
N ARG A 314 -2.11 -13.06 -7.64
CA ARG A 314 -2.24 -11.72 -8.25
C ARG A 314 -3.55 -11.55 -9.02
N ARG A 315 -3.99 -12.61 -9.73
CA ARG A 315 -5.31 -12.68 -10.39
C ARG A 315 -6.48 -12.60 -9.40
N GLY A 316 -6.37 -13.24 -8.24
CA GLY A 316 -7.40 -13.23 -7.19
C GLY A 316 -7.64 -11.86 -6.54
N TRP A 317 -6.60 -11.05 -6.32
CA TRP A 317 -6.77 -9.68 -5.80
C TRP A 317 -6.95 -8.60 -6.89
N GLY A 318 -6.83 -8.97 -8.17
CA GLY A 318 -7.07 -8.10 -9.32
C GLY A 318 -5.86 -7.26 -9.73
N ALA A 319 -4.66 -7.84 -9.73
CA ALA A 319 -3.47 -7.16 -10.23
C ALA A 319 -3.63 -6.79 -11.72
N ASP A 320 -3.56 -5.50 -12.03
CA ASP A 320 -3.33 -5.04 -13.40
C ASP A 320 -1.87 -5.35 -13.80
N GLU A 321 -1.67 -6.48 -14.46
CA GLU A 321 -0.36 -6.95 -14.88
C GLU A 321 0.26 -6.10 -16.00
N SER A 322 -0.48 -5.15 -16.59
CA SER A 322 0.07 -4.20 -17.57
C SER A 322 0.93 -3.10 -16.93
N LEU A 323 0.81 -2.87 -15.62
CA LEU A 323 1.59 -1.86 -14.92
C LEU A 323 3.05 -2.29 -14.75
N ARG A 324 3.29 -3.55 -14.35
CA ARG A 324 4.62 -4.08 -14.01
C ARG A 324 5.52 -4.27 -15.22
N GLU A 325 6.82 -4.39 -14.97
CA GLU A 325 7.74 -4.88 -16.00
C GLU A 325 7.51 -6.37 -16.31
N ARG A 326 7.65 -6.72 -17.59
CA ARG A 326 7.37 -8.06 -18.12
C ARG A 326 8.21 -9.16 -17.46
N GLY A 327 9.51 -8.92 -17.28
CA GLY A 327 10.50 -9.91 -16.86
C GLY A 327 10.64 -10.05 -15.34
N PHE A 328 10.48 -11.29 -14.85
CA PHE A 328 10.77 -11.68 -13.48
C PHE A 328 12.28 -11.70 -13.18
N VAL A 329 12.66 -11.52 -11.92
CA VAL A 329 14.06 -11.59 -11.46
C VAL A 329 14.11 -12.54 -10.26
N TYR A 330 15.09 -13.44 -10.24
CA TYR A 330 15.22 -14.48 -9.22
C TYR A 330 16.58 -14.44 -8.51
N THR A 331 16.56 -14.79 -7.23
CA THR A 331 17.74 -15.00 -6.38
C THR A 331 18.07 -16.49 -6.30
N LYS A 332 19.22 -16.88 -5.71
CA LYS A 332 19.66 -18.29 -5.70
C LYS A 332 18.93 -19.14 -4.67
N LYS A 333 18.40 -18.55 -3.59
CA LYS A 333 17.65 -19.21 -2.51
C LYS A 333 17.07 -18.18 -1.54
N ILE A 334 16.02 -18.53 -0.81
CA ILE A 334 15.58 -17.73 0.33
C ILE A 334 16.36 -18.17 1.58
N LYS A 335 17.04 -17.22 2.24
CA LYS A 335 17.79 -17.43 3.50
C LYS A 335 17.13 -16.77 4.71
N ALA A 336 16.26 -15.78 4.48
CA ALA A 336 15.58 -14.99 5.49
C ALA A 336 14.23 -14.48 4.97
N ALA A 337 13.35 -14.11 5.90
CA ALA A 337 12.15 -13.32 5.67
C ALA A 337 12.26 -12.01 6.48
N PHE A 338 12.07 -10.87 5.81
CA PHE A 338 11.86 -9.59 6.47
C PHE A 338 10.36 -9.34 6.61
N VAL A 339 9.94 -8.98 7.82
CA VAL A 339 8.55 -8.64 8.14
C VAL A 339 8.42 -7.12 8.17
N HIS A 340 7.44 -6.62 7.41
CA HIS A 340 7.11 -5.22 7.20
C HIS A 340 5.72 -4.91 7.76
N HIS A 341 5.44 -3.63 7.96
CA HIS A 341 4.07 -3.13 7.84
C HIS A 341 3.97 -2.26 6.59
N THR A 342 2.77 -1.99 6.09
CA THR A 342 2.57 -1.09 4.94
C THR A 342 2.47 0.39 5.33
N ALA A 343 2.37 0.68 6.63
CA ALA A 343 2.08 2.00 7.21
C ALA A 343 0.77 2.67 6.74
N THR A 344 -0.06 1.97 5.95
CA THR A 344 -1.28 2.48 5.31
C THR A 344 -2.45 2.81 6.25
N GLY A 345 -2.32 2.61 7.56
CA GLY A 345 -3.44 2.72 8.50
C GLY A 345 -4.32 1.46 8.55
N ASN A 346 -5.14 1.37 9.60
CA ASN A 346 -5.85 0.13 9.99
C ASN A 346 -7.36 0.15 9.70
N THR A 347 -7.87 1.20 9.05
CA THR A 347 -9.30 1.52 8.88
C THR A 347 -10.02 0.69 7.82
N TYR A 348 -9.30 0.15 6.83
CA TYR A 348 -9.87 -0.69 5.77
C TYR A 348 -10.63 -1.92 6.31
N THR A 349 -11.69 -2.39 5.65
CA THR A 349 -12.33 -3.70 5.96
C THR A 349 -11.57 -4.85 5.28
N CYS A 350 -11.66 -6.10 5.75
CA CYS A 350 -10.92 -7.18 5.08
C CYS A 350 -11.39 -7.41 3.63
N ALA A 351 -12.66 -7.13 3.30
CA ALA A 351 -13.16 -7.10 1.91
C ALA A 351 -12.52 -5.98 1.05
N GLN A 352 -12.01 -4.92 1.67
CA GLN A 352 -11.23 -3.88 0.98
C GLN A 352 -9.73 -4.23 0.84
N ALA A 353 -9.22 -5.29 1.47
CA ALA A 353 -7.79 -5.63 1.41
C ALA A 353 -7.26 -5.81 -0.04
N PRO A 354 -7.98 -6.45 -0.99
CA PRO A 354 -7.60 -6.43 -2.40
C PRO A 354 -7.46 -5.02 -2.99
N SER A 355 -8.35 -4.09 -2.64
CA SER A 355 -8.27 -2.69 -3.08
C SER A 355 -7.09 -1.96 -2.44
N VAL A 356 -6.77 -2.21 -1.17
CA VAL A 356 -5.55 -1.67 -0.53
C VAL A 356 -4.30 -2.16 -1.28
N ILE A 357 -4.23 -3.45 -1.61
CA ILE A 357 -3.11 -4.05 -2.35
C ILE A 357 -2.99 -3.44 -3.75
N ARG A 358 -4.10 -3.28 -4.50
CA ARG A 358 -4.10 -2.59 -5.80
C ARG A 358 -3.61 -1.15 -5.69
N SER A 359 -4.02 -0.39 -4.67
CA SER A 359 -3.50 0.97 -4.43
C SER A 359 -1.99 0.99 -4.14
N ILE A 360 -1.49 0.10 -3.28
CA ILE A 360 -0.04 -0.01 -2.97
C ILE A 360 0.72 -0.36 -4.26
N TYR A 361 0.29 -1.39 -5.00
CA TYR A 361 0.90 -1.79 -6.26
C TYR A 361 0.95 -0.63 -7.29
N ARG A 362 -0.16 0.11 -7.44
CA ARG A 362 -0.23 1.26 -8.35
C ARG A 362 0.66 2.42 -7.89
N TYR A 363 0.79 2.66 -6.59
CA TYR A 363 1.72 3.66 -6.03
C TYR A 363 3.18 3.30 -6.31
N HIS A 364 3.61 2.08 -5.95
CA HIS A 364 4.99 1.62 -6.17
C HIS A 364 5.38 1.73 -7.66
N VAL A 365 4.51 1.29 -8.57
CA VAL A 365 4.83 1.26 -10.00
C VAL A 365 4.64 2.62 -10.70
N LYS A 366 3.52 3.32 -10.48
CA LYS A 366 3.15 4.52 -11.25
C LYS A 366 3.57 5.84 -10.60
N SER A 367 3.69 5.86 -9.27
CA SER A 367 4.14 7.04 -8.52
C SER A 367 5.63 6.98 -8.18
N MET A 368 6.11 5.82 -7.68
CA MET A 368 7.51 5.62 -7.27
C MET A 368 8.42 5.05 -8.38
N GLY A 369 7.86 4.59 -9.51
CA GLY A 369 8.61 4.16 -10.70
C GLY A 369 9.25 2.76 -10.61
N TRP A 370 8.78 1.90 -9.69
CA TRP A 370 9.31 0.55 -9.48
C TRP A 370 8.81 -0.45 -10.53
N ARG A 371 9.44 -1.63 -10.60
CA ARG A 371 9.10 -2.69 -11.57
C ARG A 371 7.79 -3.39 -11.25
N ASP A 372 7.41 -3.45 -9.98
CA ASP A 372 6.26 -4.16 -9.43
C ASP A 372 6.03 -3.68 -7.98
N ILE A 373 5.05 -4.25 -7.26
CA ILE A 373 4.98 -4.12 -5.80
C ILE A 373 6.25 -4.68 -5.13
N GLY A 374 6.76 -4.02 -4.09
CA GLY A 374 8.07 -4.33 -3.51
C GLY A 374 8.15 -5.66 -2.74
N TYR A 375 7.09 -5.98 -2.00
CA TYR A 375 7.01 -7.15 -1.11
C TYR A 375 6.68 -8.43 -1.90
N ASN A 376 7.24 -9.57 -1.50
CA ASN A 376 6.90 -10.87 -2.11
C ASN A 376 5.51 -11.37 -1.68
N PHE A 377 5.09 -11.03 -0.46
CA PHE A 377 3.82 -11.42 0.12
C PHE A 377 3.20 -10.28 0.94
N LEU A 378 1.87 -10.25 0.98
CA LEU A 378 1.12 -9.38 1.88
C LEU A 378 0.18 -10.19 2.77
N VAL A 379 -0.12 -9.66 3.95
CA VAL A 379 -0.99 -10.26 4.96
C VAL A 379 -2.00 -9.23 5.44
N ASP A 380 -3.30 -9.46 5.30
CA ASP A 380 -4.31 -8.54 5.84
C ASP A 380 -4.55 -8.73 7.35
N LYS A 381 -5.34 -7.84 7.95
CA LYS A 381 -5.69 -7.89 9.38
C LYS A 381 -6.59 -9.07 9.77
N CYS A 382 -7.22 -9.75 8.83
CA CYS A 382 -7.93 -11.02 9.07
C CYS A 382 -6.99 -12.24 8.98
N GLY A 383 -5.81 -12.09 8.37
CA GLY A 383 -4.82 -13.16 8.18
C GLY A 383 -4.84 -13.78 6.78
N THR A 384 -5.56 -13.19 5.82
CA THR A 384 -5.51 -13.65 4.42
C THR A 384 -4.13 -13.36 3.84
N LEU A 385 -3.55 -14.33 3.14
CA LEU A 385 -2.26 -14.24 2.47
C LEU A 385 -2.45 -13.92 0.99
N TYR A 386 -1.64 -12.99 0.48
CA TYR A 386 -1.67 -12.54 -0.91
C TYR A 386 -0.28 -12.63 -1.54
N GLU A 387 -0.22 -13.09 -2.79
CA GLU A 387 0.96 -12.99 -3.66
C GLU A 387 1.26 -11.52 -3.97
N GLY A 388 2.45 -11.04 -3.61
CA GLY A 388 2.93 -9.70 -3.94
C GLY A 388 3.63 -9.68 -5.30
N ARG A 389 4.94 -9.49 -5.29
CA ARG A 389 5.80 -9.36 -6.48
C ARG A 389 5.75 -10.61 -7.37
N ALA A 390 5.50 -10.40 -8.66
CA ALA A 390 5.29 -11.46 -9.65
C ALA A 390 6.54 -12.31 -9.93
N GLY A 391 6.31 -13.57 -10.29
CA GLY A 391 7.34 -14.58 -10.55
C GLY A 391 7.10 -15.92 -9.87
N GLY A 392 5.98 -16.08 -9.14
CA GLY A 392 5.47 -17.34 -8.63
C GLY A 392 5.86 -17.62 -7.17
N VAL A 393 4.86 -17.94 -6.34
CA VAL A 393 5.02 -17.97 -4.88
C VAL A 393 5.95 -19.05 -4.36
N ALA A 394 6.20 -20.13 -5.11
CA ALA A 394 7.24 -21.11 -4.78
C ALA A 394 8.68 -20.60 -5.06
N LYS A 395 8.87 -19.72 -6.04
CA LYS A 395 10.19 -19.33 -6.57
C LYS A 395 10.87 -18.23 -5.75
N ALA A 396 12.18 -18.09 -5.90
CA ALA A 396 13.01 -17.16 -5.10
C ALA A 396 13.04 -15.73 -5.68
N VAL A 397 11.86 -15.16 -5.95
CA VAL A 397 11.68 -13.83 -6.60
C VAL A 397 12.43 -12.74 -5.83
N LEU A 398 13.22 -11.93 -6.53
CA LEU A 398 13.93 -10.78 -5.96
C LEU A 398 12.92 -9.67 -5.60
N GLY A 399 12.94 -9.25 -4.34
CA GLY A 399 12.11 -8.16 -3.82
C GLY A 399 12.64 -6.75 -4.09
N ALA A 400 11.84 -5.75 -3.68
CA ALA A 400 12.26 -4.36 -3.45
C ALA A 400 11.59 -3.86 -2.15
N HIS A 401 11.87 -4.54 -1.04
CA HIS A 401 11.29 -4.34 0.28
C HIS A 401 12.34 -4.11 1.37
N THR A 402 13.63 -4.28 1.13
CA THR A 402 14.64 -3.99 2.16
C THR A 402 15.92 -3.58 1.47
N LEU A 403 16.16 -2.27 1.38
CA LEU A 403 17.27 -1.73 0.62
C LEU A 403 18.60 -2.23 1.19
N GLY A 404 19.32 -3.02 0.38
CA GLY A 404 20.54 -3.71 0.76
C GLY A 404 20.37 -5.19 1.15
N PHE A 405 19.15 -5.70 1.33
CA PHE A 405 18.93 -7.11 1.72
C PHE A 405 17.86 -7.86 0.91
N ASN A 406 17.35 -7.28 -0.18
CA ASN A 406 16.43 -7.98 -1.09
C ASN A 406 17.03 -9.29 -1.64
N THR A 407 18.35 -9.31 -1.86
CA THR A 407 19.06 -10.45 -2.45
C THR A 407 19.16 -11.66 -1.49
N ASN A 408 18.51 -12.77 -1.87
CA ASN A 408 18.34 -14.02 -1.12
C ASN A 408 17.45 -13.91 0.15
N SER A 409 16.51 -12.97 0.19
CA SER A 409 15.47 -12.90 1.22
C SER A 409 14.07 -12.79 0.59
N MET A 410 13.04 -12.64 1.42
CA MET A 410 11.70 -12.27 0.97
C MET A 410 11.07 -11.24 1.92
N GLY A 411 10.23 -10.36 1.37
CA GLY A 411 9.45 -9.37 2.12
C GLY A 411 8.02 -9.85 2.37
N VAL A 412 7.58 -9.76 3.62
CA VAL A 412 6.21 -10.09 4.06
C VAL A 412 5.60 -8.86 4.74
N ALA A 413 4.71 -8.14 4.05
CA ALA A 413 4.11 -6.92 4.57
C ALA A 413 2.73 -7.17 5.20
N VAL A 414 2.60 -6.87 6.49
CA VAL A 414 1.30 -6.89 7.17
C VAL A 414 0.60 -5.55 6.93
N ILE A 415 -0.57 -5.60 6.29
CA ILE A 415 -1.30 -4.42 5.81
C ILE A 415 -1.87 -3.65 7.00
N GLY A 416 -1.28 -2.50 7.32
CA GLY A 416 -1.63 -1.67 8.46
C GLY A 416 -0.45 -0.89 9.03
N THR A 417 -0.67 -0.30 10.21
CA THR A 417 0.34 0.47 10.96
C THR A 417 0.40 -0.03 12.40
N TYR A 418 1.55 -0.57 12.81
CA TYR A 418 1.70 -1.29 14.09
C TYR A 418 2.76 -0.69 15.04
N GLY A 419 2.96 0.63 14.97
CA GLY A 419 3.74 1.39 15.96
C GLY A 419 3.07 1.39 17.33
N THR A 420 1.78 1.76 17.37
CA THR A 420 0.95 1.83 18.59
C THR A 420 -0.29 0.92 18.54
N SER A 421 -0.77 0.51 17.37
CA SER A 421 -1.85 -0.49 17.25
C SER A 421 -1.30 -1.92 17.39
N LYS A 422 -2.01 -2.75 18.16
CA LYS A 422 -1.68 -4.18 18.34
C LYS A 422 -1.93 -4.96 17.03
N PRO A 423 -0.97 -5.77 16.54
CA PRO A 423 -1.22 -6.63 15.38
C PRO A 423 -2.23 -7.75 15.73
N PRO A 424 -3.16 -8.10 14.82
CA PRO A 424 -4.10 -9.20 15.00
C PRO A 424 -3.42 -10.56 15.16
N GLY A 425 -4.04 -11.47 15.91
CA GLY A 425 -3.55 -12.85 16.08
C GLY A 425 -3.50 -13.62 14.75
N GLY A 426 -4.55 -13.47 13.93
CA GLY A 426 -4.64 -14.07 12.59
C GLY A 426 -3.47 -13.66 11.69
N ALA A 427 -3.18 -12.35 11.60
CA ALA A 427 -2.05 -11.83 10.83
C ALA A 427 -0.68 -12.39 11.29
N VAL A 428 -0.40 -12.42 12.59
CA VAL A 428 0.85 -13.02 13.13
C VAL A 428 0.92 -14.53 12.85
N THR A 429 -0.24 -15.21 12.86
CA THR A 429 -0.34 -16.65 12.56
C THR A 429 -0.12 -16.93 11.07
N ALA A 430 -0.65 -16.09 10.18
CA ALA A 430 -0.45 -16.16 8.74
C ALA A 430 1.02 -15.93 8.36
N VAL A 431 1.70 -14.95 8.98
CA VAL A 431 3.17 -14.79 8.86
C VAL A 431 3.90 -16.06 9.29
N ALA A 432 3.50 -16.70 10.41
CA ALA A 432 4.10 -17.93 10.88
C ALA A 432 3.87 -19.14 9.94
N ARG A 433 2.65 -19.31 9.38
CA ARG A 433 2.35 -20.36 8.39
C ARG A 433 3.14 -20.15 7.08
N LEU A 434 3.09 -18.94 6.53
CA LEU A 434 3.80 -18.57 5.30
C LEU A 434 5.29 -18.82 5.44
N THR A 435 5.92 -18.32 6.51
CA THR A 435 7.36 -18.50 6.73
C THR A 435 7.74 -19.95 6.98
N ALA A 436 6.92 -20.74 7.69
CA ALA A 436 7.17 -22.17 7.89
C ALA A 436 7.26 -22.94 6.57
N TRP A 437 6.30 -22.74 5.67
CA TRP A 437 6.29 -23.34 4.33
C TRP A 437 7.43 -22.79 3.46
N LYS A 438 7.49 -21.47 3.28
CA LYS A 438 8.35 -20.81 2.30
C LYS A 438 9.84 -20.87 2.66
N LEU A 439 10.20 -20.93 3.95
CA LEU A 439 11.57 -21.24 4.40
C LEU A 439 11.87 -22.75 4.36
N GLY A 440 10.83 -23.59 4.54
CA GLY A 440 10.92 -25.04 4.43
C GLY A 440 11.29 -25.51 3.02
N LEU A 441 10.79 -24.82 1.98
CA LEU A 441 11.22 -24.96 0.58
C LEU A 441 12.74 -24.78 0.37
N TYR A 442 13.49 -24.23 1.34
CA TYR A 442 14.94 -24.06 1.29
C TYR A 442 15.64 -24.67 2.53
N GLY A 443 14.93 -25.51 3.31
CA GLY A 443 15.46 -26.22 4.48
C GLY A 443 15.78 -25.36 5.72
N VAL A 444 15.40 -24.08 5.74
CA VAL A 444 15.85 -23.11 6.76
C VAL A 444 14.98 -23.18 8.02
N ASP A 445 15.60 -23.25 9.22
CA ASP A 445 14.90 -23.16 10.52
C ASP A 445 14.53 -21.70 10.85
N PRO A 446 13.24 -21.35 11.04
CA PRO A 446 12.77 -20.01 11.37
C PRO A 446 13.38 -19.38 12.64
N ARG A 447 13.81 -20.17 13.61
CA ARG A 447 14.43 -19.71 14.87
C ARG A 447 15.91 -19.35 14.71
N ALA A 448 16.56 -19.84 13.66
CA ALA A 448 18.00 -19.72 13.50
C ALA A 448 18.46 -18.27 13.22
N LYS A 449 19.77 -18.05 13.35
CA LYS A 449 20.45 -16.89 12.78
C LYS A 449 20.97 -17.26 11.38
N THR A 450 20.97 -16.29 10.48
CA THR A 450 21.52 -16.42 9.13
C THR A 450 22.48 -15.26 8.83
N TYR A 451 23.18 -15.35 7.70
CA TYR A 451 24.14 -14.35 7.25
C TYR A 451 23.72 -13.80 5.88
N LEU A 452 23.56 -12.48 5.75
CA LEU A 452 23.31 -11.81 4.47
C LEU A 452 24.37 -10.75 4.21
N THR A 453 24.79 -10.63 2.95
CA THR A 453 25.69 -9.56 2.50
C THR A 453 24.86 -8.33 2.12
N SER A 454 25.11 -7.19 2.78
CA SER A 454 24.46 -5.92 2.45
C SER A 454 24.83 -5.46 1.04
N GLY A 455 23.82 -5.07 0.24
CA GLY A 455 23.97 -4.30 -0.99
C GLY A 455 24.30 -2.81 -0.75
N GLY A 456 24.27 -2.37 0.50
CA GLY A 456 24.39 -0.97 0.94
C GLY A 456 23.05 -0.41 1.40
N GLY A 457 23.06 0.35 2.48
CA GLY A 457 21.92 1.05 3.09
C GLY A 457 22.40 1.90 4.28
N ASN A 458 21.50 2.65 4.94
CA ASN A 458 21.89 3.59 6.01
C ASN A 458 22.44 2.90 7.28
N LEU A 459 22.03 1.66 7.56
CA LEU A 459 22.44 0.88 8.74
C LEU A 459 23.69 0.02 8.49
N TYR A 460 23.91 -0.46 7.25
CA TYR A 460 25.00 -1.37 6.91
C TYR A 460 25.63 -1.07 5.54
N PRO A 461 26.95 -0.80 5.47
CA PRO A 461 27.64 -0.49 4.21
C PRO A 461 27.69 -1.71 3.27
N LYS A 462 27.80 -1.42 1.97
CA LYS A 462 27.85 -2.44 0.90
C LYS A 462 28.99 -3.43 1.14
N GLY A 463 28.71 -4.71 0.91
CA GLY A 463 29.63 -5.83 1.16
C GLY A 463 29.69 -6.31 2.62
N LYS A 464 29.09 -5.60 3.58
CA LYS A 464 29.06 -6.07 4.98
C LYS A 464 28.24 -7.35 5.11
N ASN A 465 28.85 -8.42 5.59
CA ASN A 465 28.15 -9.64 5.99
C ASN A 465 27.54 -9.46 7.39
N VAL A 466 26.20 -9.54 7.51
CA VAL A 466 25.42 -9.24 8.72
C VAL A 466 24.71 -10.48 9.24
N ARG A 467 24.75 -10.70 10.56
CA ARG A 467 24.16 -11.86 11.25
C ARG A 467 22.74 -11.54 11.73
N LEU A 468 21.74 -11.87 10.92
CA LEU A 468 20.33 -11.57 11.14
C LEU A 468 19.55 -12.75 11.72
N ASN A 469 18.31 -12.54 12.16
CA ASN A 469 17.37 -13.65 12.38
C ASN A 469 16.94 -14.22 11.02
N VAL A 470 16.54 -15.50 10.97
CA VAL A 470 15.90 -16.04 9.75
C VAL A 470 14.53 -15.38 9.50
N ILE A 471 13.74 -15.09 10.53
CA ILE A 471 12.63 -14.12 10.43
C ILE A 471 13.05 -12.86 11.18
N SER A 472 13.31 -11.79 10.46
CA SER A 472 13.75 -10.48 10.97
C SER A 472 12.71 -9.40 10.70
N GLY A 473 12.76 -8.28 11.42
CA GLY A 473 11.97 -7.09 11.09
C GLY A 473 12.72 -6.20 10.11
N HIS A 474 12.04 -5.28 9.41
CA HIS A 474 12.74 -4.35 8.52
C HIS A 474 13.87 -3.57 9.25
N ARG A 475 13.57 -3.07 10.46
CA ARG A 475 14.54 -2.44 11.37
C ARG A 475 15.78 -3.26 11.76
N ASP A 476 15.83 -4.56 11.44
CA ASP A 476 17.04 -5.39 11.62
C ASP A 476 18.04 -5.24 10.45
N GLY A 477 17.59 -4.76 9.29
CA GLY A 477 18.40 -4.60 8.07
C GLY A 477 18.62 -3.13 7.65
N PHE A 478 17.69 -2.24 7.99
CA PHE A 478 17.75 -0.81 7.66
C PHE A 478 17.37 0.02 8.90
N ALA A 479 17.79 1.29 9.00
CA ALA A 479 17.34 2.16 10.08
C ALA A 479 15.98 2.77 9.71
N THR A 480 14.92 2.16 10.25
CA THR A 480 13.50 2.46 10.01
C THR A 480 12.67 2.07 11.24
N GLU A 481 11.48 2.64 11.40
CA GLU A 481 10.51 2.15 12.38
C GLU A 481 9.68 0.96 11.88
N CYS A 482 9.75 0.57 10.60
CA CYS A 482 9.09 -0.62 10.07
C CYS A 482 9.62 -1.91 10.77
N PRO A 483 8.78 -2.90 11.17
CA PRO A 483 7.33 -3.08 10.97
C PRO A 483 6.46 -2.48 12.09
N GLY A 484 6.97 -1.49 12.82
CA GLY A 484 6.33 -0.90 13.99
C GLY A 484 6.58 -1.72 15.27
N LYS A 485 6.76 -1.02 16.39
CA LYS A 485 7.13 -1.57 17.70
C LYS A 485 6.32 -2.79 18.13
N LEU A 486 5.00 -2.79 17.94
CA LEU A 486 4.13 -3.87 18.44
C LEU A 486 4.09 -5.11 17.54
N LEU A 487 4.34 -4.97 16.24
CA LEU A 487 4.53 -6.12 15.34
C LEU A 487 5.96 -6.67 15.42
N TYR A 488 6.96 -5.81 15.56
CA TYR A 488 8.34 -6.21 15.84
C TYR A 488 8.44 -7.07 17.11
N ALA A 489 7.74 -6.69 18.18
CA ALA A 489 7.64 -7.47 19.42
C ALA A 489 7.01 -8.88 19.24
N LYS A 490 6.30 -9.15 18.14
CA LYS A 490 5.69 -10.47 17.84
C LYS A 490 6.55 -11.38 16.95
N LEU A 491 7.71 -10.92 16.48
CA LEU A 491 8.60 -11.75 15.66
C LEU A 491 9.16 -12.96 16.42
N GLY A 492 9.30 -12.88 17.75
CA GLY A 492 9.61 -14.05 18.58
C GLY A 492 8.52 -15.13 18.49
N THR A 493 7.25 -14.73 18.61
CA THR A 493 6.08 -15.61 18.45
C THR A 493 6.03 -16.20 17.04
N ALA A 494 6.27 -15.39 16.01
CA ALA A 494 6.30 -15.86 14.62
C ALA A 494 7.37 -16.92 14.38
N ARG A 495 8.60 -16.73 14.89
CA ARG A 495 9.70 -17.73 14.79
C ARG A 495 9.37 -19.06 15.46
N SER A 496 8.83 -19.04 16.68
CA SER A 496 8.44 -20.26 17.39
C SER A 496 7.24 -20.96 16.73
N GLY A 497 6.24 -20.21 16.28
CA GLY A 497 5.10 -20.75 15.54
C GLY A 497 5.52 -21.39 14.21
N ALA A 498 6.39 -20.72 13.45
CA ALA A 498 6.87 -21.23 12.17
C ALA A 498 7.70 -22.52 12.33
N ALA A 499 8.55 -22.61 13.35
CA ALA A 499 9.27 -23.84 13.67
C ALA A 499 8.33 -24.99 14.08
N LYS A 500 7.30 -24.72 14.90
CA LYS A 500 6.25 -25.71 15.23
C LYS A 500 5.52 -26.21 13.98
N TYR A 501 5.20 -25.33 13.03
CA TYR A 501 4.59 -25.72 11.76
C TYR A 501 5.54 -26.57 10.90
N GLN A 502 6.84 -26.28 10.87
CA GLN A 502 7.86 -27.15 10.25
C GLN A 502 8.10 -28.48 10.98
N GLY A 503 7.63 -28.64 12.22
CA GLY A 503 7.89 -29.83 13.05
C GLY A 503 9.27 -29.83 13.71
N ARG A 504 9.72 -28.66 14.21
CA ARG A 504 11.02 -28.45 14.89
C ARG A 504 10.88 -27.91 16.32
#